data_AF-A0A7J2KVR5-F1
#
_entry.id   AF-A0A7J2KVR5-F1
#
_cell.length_a   1.000
_cell.length_b   1.000
_cell.length_c   1.000
_cell.angle_alpha   90.00
_cell.angle_beta   90.00
_cell.angle_gamma   90.00
#
_symmetry.space_group_name_H-M   'P 1'
#
loop_
_entity.id
_entity.type
_entity.pdbx_description
1 polymer ?
#
loop_
_entity_poly.entity_id
_entity_poly.type
_entity_poly.pdbx_seq_one_letter_code
_entity_poly.pdbx_strand_id
1 'polypeptide(L)' 'MKKFSNNTHKIKAILSVFGGGEKLEGDEIANRLKEKGYLVNKGNIRMFIYYNMLYKYLQKELRDGKNYYSLIN' A
#
# COMPACT_ATOMS: atom_id res chain seq x y z
N MET A 1 12.56 14.11 -4.00
CA MET A 1 12.14 12.70 -3.77
C MET A 1 12.07 12.42 -2.28
N LYS A 2 10.95 11.90 -1.79
CA LYS A 2 10.82 11.43 -0.39
C LYS A 2 11.40 10.03 -0.27
N LYS A 3 12.27 9.80 0.73
CA LYS A 3 12.78 8.46 1.02
C LYS A 3 11.66 7.63 1.66
N PHE A 4 11.42 6.43 1.14
CA PHE A 4 10.56 5.42 1.76
C PHE A 4 11.32 4.73 2.91
N SER A 5 11.71 5.52 3.90
CA SER A 5 12.47 5.14 5.11
C SER A 5 11.55 4.61 6.21
N ASN A 6 12.11 3.99 7.26
CA ASN A 6 11.52 3.43 8.50
C ASN A 6 10.06 2.90 8.48
N ASN A 7 9.78 1.84 9.23
CA ASN A 7 8.48 1.16 9.10
C ASN A 7 7.28 2.07 9.35
N THR A 8 7.34 2.97 10.33
CA THR A 8 6.26 3.92 10.63
C THR A 8 5.97 4.87 9.47
N HIS A 9 7.00 5.42 8.84
CA HIS A 9 6.82 6.32 7.71
C HIS A 9 6.29 5.57 6.48
N LYS A 10 6.76 4.35 6.23
CA LYS A 10 6.22 3.47 5.17
C LYS A 10 4.73 3.18 5.36
N ILE A 11 4.33 2.85 6.59
CA ILE A 11 2.92 2.60 6.95
C ILE A 11 2.09 3.85 6.65
N LYS A 12 2.47 5.01 7.21
CA LYS A 12 1.74 6.27 6.98
C LYS A 12 1.65 6.63 5.50
N ALA A 13 2.73 6.47 4.76
CA ALA A 13 2.76 6.74 3.32
C ALA A 13 1.79 5.84 2.55
N ILE A 14 1.79 4.53 2.81
CA ILE A 14 0.84 3.58 2.19
C ILE A 14 -0.60 3.90 2.57
N LEU A 15 -0.89 4.15 3.85
CA LEU A 15 -2.25 4.51 4.27
C LEU A 15 -2.75 5.78 3.59
N SER A 16 -1.87 6.76 3.38
CA SER A 16 -2.24 8.02 2.75
C SER A 16 -2.69 7.89 1.29
N VAL A 17 -2.39 6.78 0.60
CA VAL A 17 -2.81 6.61 -0.81
C VAL A 17 -4.24 6.12 -0.94
N PHE A 18 -4.85 5.69 0.18
CA PHE A 18 -6.24 5.26 0.24
C PHE A 18 -7.19 6.46 0.41
N GLY A 19 -8.23 6.52 -0.40
CA GLY A 19 -9.44 7.31 -0.25
C GLY A 19 -10.55 6.52 0.47
N GLY A 20 -11.65 7.19 0.80
CA GLY A 20 -12.74 6.59 1.58
C GLY A 20 -13.38 5.38 0.89
N GLY A 21 -13.31 4.21 1.54
CA GLY A 21 -13.96 2.97 1.07
C GLY A 21 -13.35 2.32 -0.18
N GLU A 22 -12.23 2.83 -0.68
CA GLU A 22 -11.66 2.32 -1.93
C GLU A 22 -10.85 1.02 -1.74
N LYS A 23 -10.71 0.27 -2.83
CA LYS A 23 -9.93 -0.96 -2.91
C LYS A 23 -8.86 -0.79 -4.00
N LEU A 24 -7.60 -1.02 -3.66
CA LEU A 24 -6.46 -0.81 -4.56
C LEU A 24 -5.65 -2.09 -4.77
N GLU A 25 -5.21 -2.33 -5.99
CA GLU A 25 -4.17 -3.31 -6.27
C GLU A 25 -2.81 -2.85 -5.72
N GLY A 26 -1.91 -3.79 -5.45
CA GLY A 26 -0.56 -3.47 -4.98
C GLY A 26 0.25 -2.58 -5.95
N ASP A 27 -0.03 -2.68 -7.25
CA ASP A 27 0.60 -1.83 -8.27
C ASP A 27 0.05 -0.41 -8.29
N GLU A 28 -1.25 -0.25 -8.05
CA GLU A 28 -1.89 1.07 -7.93
C GLU A 28 -1.35 1.81 -6.71
N ILE A 29 -1.22 1.13 -5.57
CA ILE A 29 -0.59 1.68 -4.36
C ILE A 29 0.82 2.20 -4.68
N ALA A 30 1.63 1.39 -5.37
CA ALA A 30 2.99 1.80 -5.73
C ALA A 30 3.01 2.98 -6.70
N ASN A 31 2.10 3.03 -7.67
CA ASN A 31 2.00 4.15 -8.61
C ASN A 31 1.59 5.45 -7.91
N ARG A 32 0.56 5.41 -7.06
CA ARG A 32 0.12 6.57 -6.26
C ARG A 32 1.22 7.07 -5.31
N LEU A 33 2.02 6.16 -4.73
CA LEU A 33 3.20 6.55 -3.95
C LEU A 33 4.24 7.28 -4.81
N LYS A 34 4.49 6.84 -6.05
CA LYS A 34 5.39 7.54 -6.98
C LYS A 34 4.87 8.92 -7.35
N GLU A 35 3.58 9.06 -7.60
CA GLU A 35 2.92 10.35 -7.88
C GLU A 35 3.07 11.32 -6.70
N LYS A 36 3.05 10.81 -5.45
CA LYS A 36 3.36 11.58 -4.24
C LYS A 36 4.86 11.87 -4.03
N GLY A 37 5.72 11.48 -4.98
CA GLY A 37 7.15 11.75 -4.98
C GLY A 37 8.02 10.75 -4.19
N TYR A 38 7.48 9.57 -3.85
CA TYR A 38 8.23 8.50 -3.18
C TYR A 38 8.97 7.63 -4.19
N LEU A 39 10.23 7.28 -3.86
CA LEU A 39 10.98 6.27 -4.62
C LEU A 39 10.67 4.88 -4.08
N VAL A 40 9.80 4.15 -4.78
CA VAL A 40 9.34 2.81 -4.35
C VAL A 40 9.39 1.78 -5.48
N ASN A 41 9.70 0.54 -5.10
CA ASN A 41 9.61 -0.64 -5.97
C ASN A 41 8.32 -1.41 -5.66
N LYS A 42 7.57 -1.80 -6.70
CA LYS A 42 6.29 -2.52 -6.59
C LYS A 42 6.38 -3.80 -5.76
N GLY A 43 7.39 -4.63 -6.00
CA GLY A 43 7.62 -5.87 -5.26
C GLY A 43 7.85 -5.62 -3.77
N ASN A 44 8.67 -4.61 -3.46
CA ASN A 44 8.95 -4.21 -2.07
C ASN A 44 7.69 -3.68 -1.36
N ILE A 45 6.80 -2.97 -2.06
CA ILE A 45 5.53 -2.52 -1.49
C ILE A 45 4.62 -3.70 -1.16
N ARG A 46 4.44 -4.63 -2.10
CA ARG A 46 3.62 -5.84 -1.87
C ARG A 46 4.15 -6.66 -0.70
N MET A 47 5.47 -6.88 -0.65
CA MET A 47 6.12 -7.59 0.45
C MET A 47 5.94 -6.86 1.78
N PHE A 48 6.16 -5.54 1.80
CA PHE A 48 6.00 -4.74 3.00
C PHE A 48 4.57 -4.77 3.53
N ILE A 49 3.57 -4.64 2.65
CA ILE A 49 2.15 -4.76 2.99
C ILE A 49 1.88 -6.12 3.63
N TYR A 50 2.31 -7.21 2.97
CA TYR A 50 2.07 -8.57 3.46
C TYR A 50 2.62 -8.80 4.87
N TYR A 51 3.88 -8.43 5.14
CA TYR A 51 4.51 -8.71 6.42
C TYR A 51 4.17 -7.72 7.54
N ASN A 52 3.87 -6.45 7.21
CA ASN A 52 3.79 -5.39 8.22
C ASN A 52 2.40 -4.78 8.36
N MET A 53 1.56 -4.85 7.32
CA MET A 53 0.31 -4.08 7.28
C MET A 53 -0.95 -4.93 7.16
N LEU A 54 -0.85 -6.11 6.54
CA LEU A 54 -1.98 -6.98 6.34
C LEU A 54 -2.58 -7.41 7.69
N TYR A 55 -3.91 -7.41 7.77
CA TYR A 55 -4.74 -7.69 8.94
C TYR A 55 -4.60 -6.71 10.13
N LYS A 56 -3.61 -5.81 10.11
CA LYS A 56 -3.44 -4.76 11.12
C LYS A 56 -4.03 -3.41 10.68
N TYR A 57 -3.80 -3.07 9.41
CA TYR A 57 -4.28 -1.81 8.83
C TYR A 57 -5.02 -2.03 7.51
N LEU A 58 -4.72 -3.13 6.82
CA LEU A 58 -5.29 -3.45 5.52
C LEU A 58 -5.93 -4.84 5.53
N GLN A 59 -7.11 -4.96 4.93
CA GLN A 59 -7.70 -6.24 4.55
C GLN A 59 -7.42 -6.53 3.08
N LYS A 60 -7.49 -7.80 2.69
CA LYS A 60 -7.21 -8.27 1.33
C LYS A 60 -8.39 -9.06 0.78
N GLU A 61 -8.73 -8.79 -0.48
CA GLU A 61 -9.71 -9.53 -1.25
C GLU A 61 -9.07 -10.04 -2.55
N LEU A 62 -9.39 -11.28 -2.93
CA LEU A 62 -9.00 -11.82 -4.22
C LEU A 62 -10.16 -11.63 -5.20
N ARG A 63 -9.93 -10.90 -6.28
CA ARG A 63 -10.90 -10.70 -7.36
C ARG A 63 -10.20 -10.87 -8.71
N ASP A 64 -10.76 -11.74 -9.56
CA ASP A 64 -10.22 -12.03 -10.89
C ASP A 64 -8.72 -12.40 -10.88
N GLY A 65 -8.29 -13.17 -9.87
CA GLY A 65 -6.89 -13.58 -9.69
C GLY A 65 -5.96 -12.48 -9.17
N LYS A 66 -6.47 -11.29 -8.86
CA LYS A 66 -5.71 -10.15 -8.35
C LYS A 66 -6.04 -9.84 -6.90
N ASN A 67 -5.02 -9.46 -6.14
CA ASN A 67 -5.18 -9.05 -4.75
C ASN A 67 -5.49 -7.55 -4.69
N TYR A 68 -6.63 -7.22 -4.10
CA TYR A 68 -7.04 -5.86 -3.77
C TYR A 68 -6.94 -5.66 -2.26
N TYR A 69 -6.48 -4.47 -1.86
CA TYR A 69 -6.32 -4.08 -0.47
C TYR A 69 -7.30 -2.94 -0.15
N SER A 70 -7.84 -2.90 1.07
CA SER A 70 -8.62 -1.76 1.59
C SER A 70 -8.28 -1.52 3.06
N LEU A 71 -8.56 -0.31 3.54
CA LEU A 71 -8.38 0.04 4.95
C LEU A 71 -9.30 -0.83 5.83
N ILE A 72 -8.77 -1.27 6.97
CA ILE A 72 -9.57 -1.83 8.06
C ILE A 72 -10.09 -0.62 8.85
N ASN A 73 -11.41 -0.50 8.96
CA ASN A 73 -12.06 0.51 9.80
C ASN A 73 -12.00 0.11 11.27
#